data_AF-A0A957LIF3-F1
#
_entry.id   AF-A0A957LIF3-F1
#
_cell.length_a   1.000
_cell.length_b   1.000
_cell.length_c   1.000
_cell.angle_alpha   90.00
_cell.angle_beta   90.00
_cell.angle_gamma   90.00
#
_symmetry.space_group_name_H-M   'P 1'
#
loop_
_entity.id
_entity.type
_entity.pdbx_description
1 polymer ?
#
loop_
_entity_poly.entity_id
_entity_poly.type
_entity_poly.pdbx_seq_one_letter_code
_entity_poly.pdbx_strand_id
1 'polypeptide(L)'
;MDTGRDVCDNPLENPFWGYRSWEVGTDNKNMYIHTPAEAFPWQGEALAARLVRFLNVLVGAGTVLFVYATGRTIWAKRPWLAVGSTALIAFSPMFLYMAGTINNDVIASLSGAAVMYTCMRLLFNEAPLHWRWGIYFGLGYALALMSKF
;
A
#
# COMPACT_ATOMS: atom_id res chain seq x y z
N MET A 1 25.34 6.26 -5.49
CA MET A 1 25.85 5.06 -6.18
C MET A 1 25.88 5.44 -7.64
N ASP A 2 27.08 5.61 -8.19
CA ASP A 2 27.30 6.01 -9.57
C ASP A 2 27.31 4.74 -10.43
N THR A 3 26.25 4.52 -11.20
CA THR A 3 26.02 3.33 -12.02
C THR A 3 26.56 3.44 -13.44
N GLY A 4 27.25 4.55 -13.80
CA GLY A 4 27.87 4.72 -15.12
C GLY A 4 26.88 4.69 -16.30
N ARG A 5 25.58 4.81 -16.02
CA ARG A 5 24.51 5.02 -17.00
C ARG A 5 24.02 6.44 -16.83
N ASP A 6 23.72 7.13 -17.94
CA ASP A 6 23.08 8.43 -17.88
C ASP A 6 21.81 8.32 -17.02
N VAL A 7 21.71 9.19 -16.02
CA VAL A 7 20.63 9.23 -15.01
C VAL A 7 19.24 9.44 -15.65
N CYS A 8 19.19 9.63 -16.98
CA CYS A 8 18.03 9.99 -17.78
C CYS A 8 17.83 9.04 -18.98
N ASP A 9 18.05 7.73 -18.84
CA ASP A 9 17.56 6.78 -19.86
C ASP A 9 16.03 6.67 -19.69
N ASN A 10 15.30 7.54 -20.40
CA ASN A 10 13.84 7.53 -20.34
C ASN A 10 13.34 6.15 -20.80
N PRO A 11 12.45 5.50 -20.04
CA PRO A 11 11.85 4.24 -20.48
C PRO A 11 11.21 4.45 -21.85
N LEU A 12 11.42 3.49 -22.76
CA LEU A 12 10.89 3.56 -24.12
C LEU A 12 9.38 3.77 -24.07
N GLU A 13 8.92 4.97 -24.43
CA GLU A 13 7.51 5.29 -24.48
C GLU A 13 6.83 4.45 -25.56
N ASN A 14 5.63 3.98 -25.23
CA ASN A 14 4.85 3.21 -26.18
C ASN A 14 4.19 4.17 -27.21
N PRO A 15 4.52 4.09 -28.51
CA PRO A 15 3.93 4.96 -29.53
C PRO A 15 2.42 4.71 -29.74
N PHE A 16 1.90 3.59 -29.23
CA PHE A 16 0.48 3.26 -29.22
C PHE A 16 -0.20 3.57 -27.88
N TRP A 17 0.49 4.29 -26.97
CA TRP A 17 -0.13 4.74 -25.72
C TRP A 17 -1.17 5.82 -26.02
N GLY A 18 -2.41 5.57 -25.62
CA GLY A 18 -3.50 6.53 -25.62
C GLY A 18 -3.93 6.90 -24.21
N TYR A 19 -3.91 8.19 -23.85
CA TYR A 19 -4.51 8.67 -22.59
C TYR A 19 -6.03 8.82 -22.72
N ARG A 20 -6.73 7.74 -23.09
CA ARG A 20 -8.19 7.71 -23.24
C ARG A 20 -8.81 6.80 -22.18
N SER A 21 -8.72 7.22 -20.92
CA SER A 21 -9.24 6.42 -19.79
C SER A 21 -10.76 6.21 -19.84
N TRP A 22 -11.50 7.05 -20.58
CA TRP A 22 -12.95 7.04 -20.72
C TRP A 22 -13.47 6.24 -21.93
N GLU A 23 -12.60 5.76 -22.81
CA GLU A 23 -13.00 5.04 -24.03
C GLU A 23 -12.87 3.52 -23.80
N VAL A 24 -13.98 2.79 -23.98
CA VAL A 24 -14.01 1.32 -23.91
C VAL A 24 -13.58 0.75 -25.25
N GLY A 25 -12.39 0.13 -25.30
CA GLY A 25 -11.82 -0.47 -26.51
C GLY A 25 -10.51 -1.23 -26.27
N THR A 26 -9.99 -1.89 -27.31
CA THR A 26 -8.69 -2.56 -27.33
C THR A 26 -7.56 -1.55 -27.57
N ASP A 27 -7.47 -0.54 -26.71
CA ASP A 27 -6.38 0.43 -26.77
C ASP A 27 -5.24 0.02 -25.83
N ASN A 28 -4.00 0.35 -26.22
CA ASN A 28 -2.84 -0.04 -25.44
C ASN A 28 -2.63 0.96 -24.29
N LYS A 29 -3.12 0.57 -23.11
CA LYS A 29 -2.99 1.37 -21.88
C LYS A 29 -1.59 1.34 -21.26
N ASN A 30 -0.66 0.57 -21.84
CA ASN A 30 0.71 0.51 -21.35
C ASN A 30 1.46 1.77 -21.79
N MET A 31 1.93 2.57 -20.84
CA MET A 31 2.65 3.81 -21.12
C MET A 31 4.09 3.54 -21.61
N TYR A 32 4.70 2.45 -21.13
CA TYR A 32 6.09 2.11 -21.40
C TYR A 32 6.22 0.71 -21.99
N ILE A 33 7.19 0.53 -22.88
CA ILE A 33 7.49 -0.78 -23.46
C ILE A 33 8.36 -1.57 -22.46
N HIS A 34 7.83 -2.69 -21.96
CA HIS A 34 8.59 -3.61 -21.13
C HIS A 34 9.71 -4.26 -21.96
N THR A 35 10.96 -4.00 -21.58
CA THR A 35 12.13 -4.57 -22.26
C THR A 35 12.63 -5.84 -21.54
N PRO A 36 13.39 -6.72 -22.22
CA PRO A 36 14.02 -7.88 -21.58
C PRO A 36 14.95 -7.52 -20.40
N ALA A 37 15.38 -6.26 -20.29
CA ALA A 37 16.15 -5.77 -19.14
C ALA A 37 15.37 -5.77 -17.82
N GLU A 38 14.04 -5.84 -17.86
CA GLU A 38 13.17 -5.97 -16.69
C GLU A 38 12.89 -7.44 -16.28
N ALA A 39 13.37 -8.40 -17.09
CA ALA A 39 13.24 -9.82 -16.85
C ALA A 39 14.14 -10.28 -15.69
N PHE A 40 13.79 -11.40 -15.07
CA PHE A 40 14.63 -12.01 -14.05
C PHE A 40 15.91 -12.58 -14.71
N PRO A 41 17.11 -12.40 -14.12
CA PRO A 41 17.43 -11.80 -12.82
C PRO A 41 17.44 -10.27 -12.82
N TRP A 42 16.72 -9.65 -11.87
CA TRP A 42 16.52 -8.20 -11.81
C TRP A 42 17.80 -7.46 -11.42
N GLN A 43 18.13 -6.39 -12.16
CA GLN A 43 19.30 -5.56 -11.92
C GLN A 43 18.92 -4.07 -12.06
N GLY A 44 19.64 -3.18 -11.37
CA GLY A 44 19.45 -1.73 -11.46
C GLY A 44 18.02 -1.27 -11.12
N GLU A 45 17.42 -0.47 -12.00
CA GLU A 45 16.10 0.15 -11.83
C GLU A 45 14.96 -0.87 -11.69
N ALA A 46 15.03 -2.00 -12.39
CA ALA A 46 14.02 -3.06 -12.28
C ALA A 46 14.01 -3.72 -10.90
N LEU A 47 15.16 -3.80 -10.22
CA LEU A 47 15.26 -4.27 -8.84
C LEU A 47 14.70 -3.22 -7.88
N ALA A 48 15.06 -1.95 -8.07
CA ALA A 48 14.55 -0.84 -7.25
C ALA A 48 13.01 -0.77 -7.29
N ALA A 49 12.41 -0.82 -8.49
CA ALA A 49 10.96 -0.82 -8.66
C ALA A 49 10.28 -2.01 -7.94
N ARG A 50 10.89 -3.21 -8.00
CA ARG A 50 10.36 -4.40 -7.30
C ARG A 50 10.48 -4.29 -5.79
N LEU A 51 11.56 -3.71 -5.26
CA LEU A 51 11.72 -3.46 -3.83
C LEU A 51 10.67 -2.46 -3.32
N VAL A 52 10.44 -1.37 -4.05
CA VAL A 52 9.40 -0.39 -3.71
C VAL A 52 8.01 -1.02 -3.77
N ARG A 53 7.75 -1.85 -4.79
CA ARG A 53 6.49 -2.59 -4.90
C ARG A 53 6.29 -3.55 -3.73
N PHE A 54 7.35 -4.26 -3.32
CA PHE A 54 7.32 -5.15 -2.16
C PHE A 54 7.07 -4.37 -0.86
N LEU A 55 7.71 -3.20 -0.70
CA LEU A 55 7.44 -2.30 0.42
C LEU A 55 5.96 -1.92 0.48
N ASN A 56 5.35 -1.54 -0.65
CA ASN A 56 3.93 -1.17 -0.70
C ASN A 56 3.02 -2.35 -0.32
N VAL A 57 3.34 -3.57 -0.75
CA VAL A 57 2.63 -4.78 -0.33
C VAL A 57 2.75 -5.00 1.18
N LEU A 58 3.91 -4.77 1.79
CA LEU A 58 4.10 -4.87 3.24
C LEU A 58 3.25 -3.83 4.00
N VAL A 59 3.19 -2.59 3.51
CA VAL A 59 2.35 -1.53 4.09
C VAL A 59 0.87 -1.89 3.96
N GLY A 60 0.44 -2.42 2.82
CA GLY A 60 -0.91 -2.97 2.63
C GLY A 60 -1.22 -4.10 3.61
N ALA A 61 -0.31 -5.06 3.79
CA ALA A 61 -0.46 -6.13 4.77
C ALA A 61 -0.61 -5.59 6.21
N GLY A 62 0.16 -4.57 6.58
CA GLY A 62 0.03 -3.87 7.86
C GLY A 62 -1.38 -3.27 8.05
N THR A 63 -1.95 -2.70 6.98
CA THR A 63 -3.31 -2.14 7.00
C THR A 63 -4.35 -3.21 7.32
N VAL A 64 -4.24 -4.38 6.69
CA VAL A 64 -5.13 -5.53 6.95
C VAL A 64 -5.01 -6.00 8.40
N LEU A 65 -3.80 -6.02 8.97
CA LEU A 65 -3.60 -6.38 10.38
C LEU A 65 -4.30 -5.41 11.34
N PHE A 66 -4.26 -4.10 11.08
CA PHE A 66 -4.98 -3.11 11.89
C PHE A 66 -6.49 -3.23 11.75
N VAL A 67 -7.00 -3.51 10.55
CA VAL A 67 -8.43 -3.78 10.32
C VAL A 67 -8.87 -5.01 11.10
N TYR A 68 -8.08 -6.09 11.07
CA TYR A 68 -8.34 -7.29 11.87
C TYR A 68 -8.34 -7.01 13.36
N ALA A 69 -7.34 -6.28 13.85
CA ALA A 69 -7.22 -5.93 15.26
C ALA A 69 -8.40 -5.05 15.73
N THR A 70 -8.88 -4.15 14.86
CA THR A 70 -10.09 -3.34 15.08
C THR A 70 -11.35 -4.18 15.09
N GLY A 71 -11.48 -5.13 14.17
CA GLY A 71 -12.60 -6.07 14.17
C GLY A 71 -12.62 -6.93 15.45
N ARG A 72 -11.44 -7.34 15.95
CA ARG A 72 -11.31 -8.12 17.19
C ARG A 72 -11.67 -7.31 18.44
N THR A 73 -11.41 -6.00 18.47
CA THR A 73 -11.87 -5.13 19.57
C THR A 73 -13.37 -4.89 19.52
N ILE A 74 -13.98 -4.75 18.33
CA ILE A 74 -15.45 -4.54 18.21
C ILE A 74 -16.21 -5.82 18.55
N TRP A 75 -15.83 -6.95 17.94
CA TRP A 75 -16.53 -8.22 18.08
C TRP A 75 -15.74 -9.23 18.91
N ALA A 76 -15.39 -8.85 20.15
CA ALA A 76 -14.62 -9.70 21.05
C ALA A 76 -15.24 -11.11 21.23
N LYS A 77 -16.58 -11.20 21.30
CA LYS A 77 -17.35 -12.44 21.48
C LYS A 77 -17.59 -13.23 20.18
N ARG A 78 -17.32 -12.65 19.00
CA ARG A 78 -17.58 -13.27 17.68
C ARG A 78 -16.39 -13.05 16.73
N PRO A 79 -15.25 -13.75 16.95
CA PRO A 79 -14.04 -13.58 16.14
C PRO A 79 -14.24 -13.85 14.65
N TRP A 80 -15.19 -14.73 14.29
CA TRP A 80 -15.49 -15.07 12.90
C TRP A 80 -15.99 -13.87 12.09
N LEU A 81 -16.72 -12.93 12.70
CA LEU A 81 -17.16 -11.69 12.04
C LEU A 81 -15.97 -10.76 11.75
N ALA A 82 -15.01 -10.69 12.67
CA ALA A 82 -13.79 -9.91 12.48
C ALA A 82 -12.92 -10.48 11.35
N VAL A 83 -12.77 -11.81 11.28
CA VAL A 83 -12.07 -12.47 10.18
C VAL A 83 -12.81 -12.26 8.86
N GLY A 84 -14.14 -12.43 8.85
CA GLY A 84 -14.96 -12.25 7.66
C GLY A 84 -14.88 -10.85 7.07
N SER A 85 -15.04 -9.81 7.90
CA SER A 85 -14.93 -8.41 7.45
C SER A 85 -13.53 -8.07 6.96
N THR A 86 -12.49 -8.53 7.67
CA THR A 86 -11.10 -8.37 7.24
C THR A 86 -10.83 -9.06 5.91
N ALA A 87 -11.32 -10.29 5.73
CA ALA A 87 -11.14 -11.04 4.49
C ALA A 87 -11.81 -10.32 3.32
N LEU A 88 -13.03 -9.81 3.48
CA LEU A 88 -13.71 -9.04 2.43
C LEU A 88 -12.91 -7.81 1.99
N ILE A 89 -12.25 -7.13 2.93
CA ILE A 89 -11.40 -5.97 2.61
C ILE A 89 -10.07 -6.41 1.98
N ALA A 90 -9.41 -7.41 2.54
CA ALA A 90 -8.11 -7.91 2.07
C ALA A 90 -8.18 -8.52 0.67
N PHE A 91 -9.30 -9.17 0.34
CA PHE A 91 -9.57 -9.74 -0.97
C PHE A 91 -10.37 -8.80 -1.89
N SER A 92 -10.55 -7.54 -1.50
CA SER A 92 -11.16 -6.54 -2.39
C SER A 92 -10.23 -6.29 -3.58
N PRO A 93 -10.71 -6.41 -4.83
CA PRO A 93 -9.89 -6.20 -6.02
C PRO A 93 -9.21 -4.83 -6.04
N MET A 94 -9.91 -3.80 -5.53
CA MET A 94 -9.39 -2.45 -5.45
C MET A 94 -8.24 -2.36 -4.43
N PHE A 95 -8.35 -3.03 -3.28
CA PHE A 95 -7.31 -3.03 -2.25
C PHE A 95 -6.05 -3.75 -2.74
N LEU A 96 -6.22 -4.92 -3.37
CA LEU A 96 -5.12 -5.68 -3.95
C LEU A 96 -4.39 -4.91 -5.05
N TYR A 97 -5.15 -4.22 -5.92
CA TYR A 97 -4.57 -3.36 -6.94
C TYR A 97 -3.75 -2.24 -6.31
N MET A 98 -4.33 -1.50 -5.36
CA MET A 98 -3.65 -0.38 -4.71
C MET A 98 -2.40 -0.84 -3.95
N ALA A 99 -2.47 -1.93 -3.19
CA ALA A 99 -1.32 -2.50 -2.48
C ALA A 99 -0.23 -3.02 -3.43
N GLY A 100 -0.62 -3.49 -4.62
CA GLY A 100 0.28 -4.00 -5.63
C GLY A 100 0.86 -2.95 -6.56
N THR A 101 0.34 -1.71 -6.58
CA THR A 101 0.90 -0.60 -7.35
C THR A 101 1.81 0.25 -6.49
N ILE A 102 2.84 0.87 -7.08
CA ILE A 102 3.62 1.89 -6.38
C ILE A 102 2.74 3.14 -6.30
N ASN A 103 2.19 3.40 -5.12
CA ASN A 103 1.37 4.56 -4.82
C ASN A 103 1.62 5.01 -3.38
N ASN A 104 1.22 6.25 -3.09
CA ASN A 104 1.28 6.84 -1.77
C ASN A 104 -0.01 6.61 -0.95
N ASP A 105 -1.13 6.26 -1.60
CA ASP A 105 -2.41 6.04 -0.93
C ASP A 105 -2.41 4.82 0.01
N VAL A 106 -1.50 3.85 -0.20
CA VAL A 106 -1.35 2.69 0.70
C VAL A 106 -0.82 3.11 2.08
N ILE A 107 0.03 4.14 2.17
CA ILE A 107 0.51 4.68 3.46
C ILE A 107 -0.61 5.42 4.18
N ALA A 108 -1.41 6.20 3.44
CA ALA A 108 -2.59 6.86 3.99
C ALA A 108 -3.64 5.86 4.51
N SER A 109 -3.81 4.73 3.80
CA SER A 109 -4.69 3.65 4.23
C SER A 109 -4.20 3.00 5.53
N LEU A 110 -2.89 2.76 5.65
CA LEU A 110 -2.27 2.20 6.86
C LEU A 110 -2.48 3.12 8.08
N SER A 111 -2.24 4.42 7.92
CA SER A 111 -2.38 5.36 9.03
C SER A 111 -3.82 5.54 9.46
N GLY A 112 -4.77 5.60 8.52
CA GLY A 112 -6.20 5.63 8.82
C GLY A 112 -6.63 4.39 9.62
N ALA A 113 -6.20 3.20 9.18
CA ALA A 113 -6.48 1.95 9.88
C ALA A 113 -5.83 1.91 11.28
N ALA A 114 -4.60 2.41 11.41
CA ALA A 114 -3.94 2.56 12.69
C ALA A 114 -4.76 3.48 13.61
N VAL A 115 -5.07 4.72 13.19
CA VAL A 115 -5.85 5.72 13.95
C VAL A 115 -7.16 5.11 14.46
N MET A 116 -7.89 4.44 13.57
CA MET A 116 -9.13 3.76 13.92
C MET A 116 -8.92 2.68 14.99
N TYR A 117 -7.87 1.87 14.85
CA TYR A 117 -7.52 0.87 15.87
C TYR A 117 -7.24 1.51 17.23
N THR A 118 -6.55 2.66 17.30
CA THR A 118 -6.30 3.34 18.59
C THR A 118 -7.58 3.89 19.20
N CYS A 119 -8.41 4.56 18.41
CA CYS A 119 -9.67 5.11 18.90
C CYS A 119 -10.52 3.98 19.48
N MET A 120 -10.58 2.85 18.79
CA MET A 120 -11.29 1.67 19.24
C MET A 120 -10.68 1.05 20.51
N ARG A 121 -9.36 1.02 20.62
CA ARG A 121 -8.67 0.56 21.84
C ARG A 121 -8.93 1.48 23.03
N LEU A 122 -8.93 2.79 22.83
CA LEU A 122 -9.22 3.79 23.87
C LEU A 122 -10.67 3.73 24.36
N LEU A 123 -11.61 3.46 23.45
CA LEU A 123 -13.03 3.36 23.81
C LEU A 123 -13.37 2.08 24.57
N PHE A 124 -12.65 0.97 24.32
CA PHE A 124 -13.00 -0.35 24.87
C PHE A 124 -12.03 -0.87 25.94
N ASN A 125 -10.88 -0.25 26.15
CA ASN A 125 -9.99 -0.53 27.29
C ASN A 125 -9.87 0.70 28.19
N GLU A 126 -10.10 0.51 29.49
CA GLU A 126 -9.81 1.49 30.55
C GLU A 126 -8.31 1.59 30.88
N ALA A 127 -7.46 0.88 30.15
CA ALA A 127 -6.02 0.83 30.40
C ALA A 127 -5.32 2.12 29.93
N PRO A 128 -4.39 2.68 30.73
CA PRO A 128 -3.66 3.89 30.35
C PRO A 128 -2.88 3.67 29.06
N LEU A 129 -3.01 4.61 28.13
CA LEU A 129 -2.33 4.61 26.85
C LEU A 129 -0.81 4.60 27.10
N HIS A 130 -0.17 3.45 26.90
CA HIS A 130 1.27 3.39 27.06
C HIS A 130 1.94 4.16 25.94
N TRP A 131 2.84 5.07 26.31
CA TRP A 131 3.61 5.99 25.46
C TRP A 131 4.16 5.35 24.17
N ARG A 132 4.49 4.05 24.22
CA ARG A 132 4.96 3.29 23.05
C ARG A 132 3.92 3.18 21.94
N TRP A 133 2.63 2.99 22.25
CA TRP A 133 1.58 3.11 21.23
C TRP A 133 1.52 4.54 20.72
N GLY A 134 1.59 5.56 21.58
CA GLY A 134 1.67 6.96 21.16
C GLY A 134 2.78 7.22 20.13
N ILE A 135 3.95 6.59 20.28
CA ILE A 135 5.04 6.63 19.28
C ILE A 135 4.64 5.91 17.99
N TYR A 136 4.09 4.69 18.05
CA TYR A 136 3.66 3.99 16.83
C TYR A 136 2.54 4.75 16.09
N PHE A 137 1.65 5.40 16.84
CA PHE A 137 0.60 6.29 16.35
C PHE A 137 1.17 7.55 15.71
N GLY A 138 2.05 8.26 16.42
CA GLY A 138 2.69 9.47 15.94
C GLY A 138 3.57 9.19 14.73
N LEU A 139 4.32 8.08 14.72
CA LEU A 139 5.16 7.67 13.60
C LEU A 139 4.31 7.27 12.39
N GLY A 140 3.24 6.49 12.58
CA GLY A 140 2.32 6.13 11.52
C GLY A 140 1.56 7.33 10.94
N TYR A 141 1.16 8.27 11.79
CA TYR A 141 0.50 9.52 11.39
C TYR A 141 1.47 10.48 10.69
N ALA A 142 2.70 10.64 11.20
CA ALA A 142 3.74 11.44 10.58
C ALA A 142 4.18 10.87 9.21
N LEU A 143 4.27 9.54 9.09
CA LEU A 143 4.53 8.88 7.81
C LEU A 143 3.40 9.10 6.81
N ALA A 144 2.15 9.12 7.24
CA ALA A 144 1.03 9.43 6.36
C ALA A 144 0.94 10.90 5.97
N LEU A 145 1.31 11.82 6.87
CA LEU A 145 1.43 13.23 6.53
C LEU A 145 2.58 13.48 5.55
N MET A 146 3.74 12.82 5.72
CA MET A 146 4.84 12.88 4.75
C MET A 146 4.51 12.21 3.42
N SER A 147 3.59 11.26 3.40
CA SER A 147 3.19 10.56 2.17
C SER A 147 2.29 11.41 1.25
N LYS A 148 1.74 12.52 1.75
CA LYS A 148 0.93 13.44 0.95
C LYS A 148 1.27 14.88 1.30
N PHE A 149 2.38 15.33 0.72
CA PHE A 149 2.65 16.72 0.33
C PHE A 149 2.96 16.75 -1.16
#